data_AF-A0A7Y7DVN0-F1
#
_entry.id   AF-A0A7Y7DVN0-F1
#
_cell.length_a   1.000
_cell.length_b   1.000
_cell.length_c   1.000
_cell.angle_alpha   90.00
_cell.angle_beta   90.00
_cell.angle_gamma   90.00
#
_symmetry.space_group_name_H-M   'P 1'
#
loop_
_entity.id
_entity.type
_entity.pdbx_description
1 polymer ?
#
loop_
_entity_poly.entity_id
_entity_poly.type
_entity_poly.pdbx_seq_one_letter_code
_entity_poly.pdbx_strand_id
1 'polypeptide(L)'
;ADLLSQNLDKEYDKSSLTTICRLMKERATFIEDIRTEGSFLFEAPTEYDAKTTRKKWKGQAAELMTEWKSELSSIETFDAPTIEASFKAFITSKELGIGAVLPLFRLLVTGKGMGPSMFEIAEFLGKEACVSRIDAGLEAMKTLASND
;
A
#
# COMPACT_ATOMS: atom_id res chain seq x y z
N ALA A 1 -9.07 19.90 2.98
CA ALA A 1 -10.29 19.11 3.24
C ALA A 1 -11.45 19.63 2.39
N ASP A 2 -11.94 20.85 2.64
CA ASP A 2 -13.14 21.38 1.97
C ASP A 2 -13.03 21.52 0.44
N LEU A 3 -11.86 21.85 -0.08
CA LEU A 3 -11.63 21.89 -1.54
C LEU A 3 -11.49 20.48 -2.15
N LEU A 4 -11.01 19.51 -1.36
CA LEU A 4 -10.85 18.13 -1.82
C LEU A 4 -12.20 17.41 -1.90
N SER A 5 -13.11 17.65 -0.94
CA SER A 5 -14.46 17.07 -0.99
C SER A 5 -15.26 17.50 -2.22
N GLN A 6 -15.08 18.73 -2.70
CA GLN A 6 -15.73 19.24 -3.92
C GLN A 6 -15.22 18.57 -5.21
N ASN A 7 -14.11 17.83 -5.14
CA ASN A 7 -13.45 17.20 -6.27
C ASN A 7 -13.51 15.67 -6.21
N LEU A 8 -14.26 15.08 -5.26
CA LEU A 8 -14.36 13.64 -5.07
C LEU A 8 -15.74 13.11 -5.46
N ASP A 9 -15.76 11.95 -6.13
CA ASP A 9 -16.99 11.27 -6.56
C ASP A 9 -17.71 10.56 -5.39
N LYS A 10 -17.03 10.39 -4.25
CA LYS A 10 -17.54 9.75 -3.03
C LYS A 10 -17.42 10.73 -1.85
N GLU A 11 -18.39 10.70 -0.95
CA GLU A 11 -18.29 11.43 0.31
C GLU A 11 -17.29 10.76 1.25
N TYR A 12 -16.40 11.58 1.81
CA TYR A 12 -15.49 11.22 2.88
C TYR A 12 -15.73 12.17 4.05
N ASP A 13 -15.62 11.66 5.27
CA ASP A 13 -15.68 12.53 6.44
C ASP A 13 -14.45 13.47 6.49
N LYS A 14 -14.57 14.53 7.29
CA LYS A 14 -13.52 15.54 7.42
C LYS A 14 -12.21 14.96 7.97
N SER A 15 -12.28 13.93 8.80
CA SER A 15 -11.11 13.27 9.39
C SER A 15 -10.34 12.51 8.30
N SER A 16 -11.04 11.71 7.50
CA SER A 16 -10.47 10.98 6.35
C SER A 16 -9.82 11.95 5.36
N LEU A 17 -10.51 13.04 5.00
CA LEU A 17 -9.97 14.06 4.09
C LEU A 17 -8.72 14.74 4.67
N THR A 18 -8.67 14.95 5.98
CA THR A 18 -7.50 15.52 6.66
C THR A 18 -6.32 14.55 6.60
N THR A 19 -6.56 13.26 6.84
CA THR A 19 -5.53 12.22 6.73
C THR A 19 -5.02 12.08 5.30
N ILE A 20 -5.90 12.08 4.30
CA ILE A 20 -5.52 12.08 2.88
C ILE A 20 -4.62 13.27 2.56
N CYS A 21 -5.03 14.49 2.94
CA CYS A 21 -4.21 15.68 2.73
C CYS A 21 -2.84 15.56 3.42
N ARG A 22 -2.79 15.03 4.65
CA ARG A 22 -1.53 14.81 5.39
C ARG A 22 -0.60 13.84 4.66
N LEU A 23 -1.12 12.71 4.20
CA LEU A 23 -0.36 11.69 3.47
C LEU A 23 0.17 12.21 2.13
N MET A 24 -0.58 13.10 1.47
CA MET A 24 -0.23 13.61 0.15
C MET A 24 0.47 14.97 0.15
N LYS A 25 0.57 15.65 1.30
CA LYS A 25 1.06 17.04 1.40
C LYS A 25 2.42 17.26 0.74
N GLU A 26 3.35 16.32 0.93
CA GLU A 26 4.72 16.42 0.38
C GLU A 26 4.82 15.96 -1.09
N ARG A 27 3.72 15.50 -1.68
CA ARG A 27 3.66 14.96 -3.05
C ARG A 27 2.72 15.71 -3.98
N ALA A 28 1.78 16.47 -3.45
CA ALA A 28 0.79 17.21 -4.21
C ALA A 28 1.13 18.70 -4.25
N THR A 29 1.22 19.26 -5.45
CA THR A 29 1.30 20.72 -5.64
C THR A 29 -0.11 21.30 -5.81
N PHE A 30 -0.97 20.57 -6.51
CA PHE A 30 -2.37 20.90 -6.75
C PHE A 30 -3.31 19.88 -6.10
N ILE A 31 -4.59 20.21 -5.96
CA ILE A 31 -5.59 19.31 -5.35
C ILE A 31 -5.81 18.09 -6.25
N GLU A 32 -5.73 18.29 -7.55
CA GLU A 32 -5.84 17.25 -8.58
C GLU A 32 -4.72 16.21 -8.42
N ASP A 33 -3.52 16.62 -8.00
CA ASP A 33 -2.40 15.71 -7.73
C ASP A 33 -2.73 14.73 -6.59
N ILE A 34 -3.56 15.14 -5.62
CA ILE A 34 -4.03 14.24 -4.55
C ILE A 34 -4.88 13.11 -5.14
N ARG A 35 -5.72 13.39 -6.14
CA ARG A 35 -6.53 12.35 -6.80
C ARG A 35 -5.68 11.46 -7.70
N THR A 36 -4.77 12.03 -8.49
CA THR A 36 -4.00 11.29 -9.49
C THR A 36 -2.87 10.49 -8.86
N GLU A 37 -2.06 11.10 -7.99
CA GLU A 37 -0.92 10.45 -7.33
C GLU A 37 -1.35 9.66 -6.10
N GLY A 38 -2.43 10.08 -5.44
CA GLY A 38 -3.00 9.44 -4.24
C GLY A 38 -4.18 8.53 -4.53
N SER A 39 -4.43 8.16 -5.80
CA SER A 39 -5.57 7.32 -6.22
C SER A 39 -5.75 6.06 -5.37
N PHE A 40 -4.64 5.46 -4.93
CA PHE A 40 -4.62 4.28 -4.07
C PHE A 40 -5.30 4.48 -2.70
N LEU A 41 -5.45 5.73 -2.22
CA LEU A 41 -6.17 6.04 -0.98
C LEU A 41 -7.69 5.93 -1.17
N PHE A 42 -8.17 6.03 -2.40
CA PHE A 42 -9.60 6.02 -2.70
C PHE A 42 -10.04 4.66 -3.26
N GLU A 43 -9.17 4.02 -4.05
CA GLU A 43 -9.49 2.81 -4.81
C GLU A 43 -8.32 1.82 -4.79
N ALA A 44 -8.62 0.54 -5.00
CA ALA A 44 -7.59 -0.49 -5.13
C ALA A 44 -6.82 -0.29 -6.46
N PRO A 45 -5.50 -0.55 -6.48
CA PRO A 45 -4.72 -0.42 -7.71
C PRO A 45 -5.16 -1.46 -8.74
N THR A 46 -5.33 -1.02 -9.99
CA THR A 46 -5.55 -1.90 -11.16
C THR A 46 -4.27 -2.09 -11.97
N GLU A 47 -3.23 -1.31 -11.68
CA GLU A 47 -1.93 -1.33 -12.34
C GLU A 47 -0.81 -1.30 -11.31
N TYR A 48 0.34 -1.85 -11.69
CA TYR A 48 1.50 -2.00 -10.81
C TYR A 48 2.75 -1.43 -11.47
N ASP A 49 3.52 -0.66 -10.71
CA ASP A 49 4.74 0.01 -11.18
C ASP A 49 5.71 -0.99 -11.83
N ALA A 50 5.87 -0.89 -13.15
CA ALA A 50 6.65 -1.84 -13.95
C ALA A 50 8.13 -1.89 -13.52
N LYS A 51 8.69 -0.77 -13.07
CA LYS A 51 10.07 -0.70 -12.59
C LYS A 51 10.26 -1.48 -11.30
N THR A 52 9.37 -1.30 -10.33
CA THR A 52 9.41 -2.02 -9.05
C THR A 52 9.09 -3.48 -9.25
N THR A 53 8.09 -3.81 -10.05
CA THR A 53 7.80 -5.19 -10.45
C THR A 53 9.06 -5.87 -10.99
N ARG A 54 9.68 -5.29 -12.03
CA ARG A 54 10.90 -5.86 -12.64
C ARG A 54 12.10 -5.95 -11.69
N LYS A 55 12.28 -4.98 -10.79
CA LYS A 55 13.48 -4.90 -9.93
C LYS A 55 13.35 -5.63 -8.61
N LYS A 56 12.14 -5.70 -8.05
CA LYS A 56 11.89 -6.17 -6.69
C LYS A 56 11.05 -7.45 -6.67
N TRP A 57 10.11 -7.62 -7.59
CA TRP A 57 9.27 -8.82 -7.64
C TRP A 57 10.03 -10.02 -8.24
N LYS A 58 10.87 -10.66 -7.43
CA LYS A 58 11.74 -11.78 -7.83
C LYS A 58 11.84 -12.82 -6.72
N GLY A 59 12.22 -14.05 -7.09
CA GLY A 59 12.50 -15.12 -6.14
C GLY A 59 11.30 -15.37 -5.23
N GLN A 60 11.50 -15.20 -3.92
CA GLN A 60 10.51 -15.48 -2.88
C GLN A 60 9.49 -14.34 -2.66
N ALA A 61 9.38 -13.35 -3.56
CA ALA A 61 8.48 -12.21 -3.37
C ALA A 61 7.01 -12.61 -3.10
N ALA A 62 6.48 -13.59 -3.84
CA ALA A 62 5.12 -14.06 -3.67
C ALA A 62 4.91 -14.80 -2.34
N GLU A 63 5.89 -15.60 -1.93
CA GLU A 63 5.89 -16.33 -0.65
C GLU A 63 5.93 -15.35 0.52
N LEU A 64 6.87 -14.41 0.51
CA LEU A 64 7.00 -13.37 1.54
C LEU A 64 5.72 -12.54 1.70
N MET A 65 5.05 -12.20 0.59
CA MET A 65 3.79 -11.45 0.65
C MET A 65 2.61 -12.29 1.11
N THR A 66 2.61 -13.60 0.83
CA THR A 66 1.61 -14.52 1.36
C THR A 66 1.75 -14.68 2.88
N GLU A 67 2.98 -14.84 3.36
CA GLU A 67 3.28 -14.91 4.79
C GLU A 67 2.97 -13.60 5.51
N TRP A 68 3.44 -12.47 4.96
CA TRP A 68 3.15 -11.14 5.52
C TRP A 68 1.64 -10.87 5.59
N LYS A 69 0.87 -11.28 4.58
CA LYS A 69 -0.59 -11.16 4.60
C LYS A 69 -1.20 -11.90 5.79
N SER A 70 -0.71 -13.11 6.09
CA SER A 70 -1.18 -13.89 7.23
C SER A 70 -0.92 -13.15 8.54
N GLU A 71 0.29 -12.63 8.73
CA GLU A 71 0.64 -11.85 9.93
C GLU A 71 -0.18 -10.56 10.03
N LEU A 72 -0.26 -9.78 8.94
CA LEU A 72 -1.05 -8.56 8.86
C LEU A 72 -2.53 -8.79 9.23
N SER A 73 -3.11 -9.91 8.80
CA SER A 73 -4.51 -10.25 9.11
C SER A 73 -4.73 -10.53 10.61
N SER A 74 -3.69 -10.98 11.31
CA SER A 74 -3.73 -11.32 12.73
C SER A 74 -3.57 -10.11 13.67
N ILE A 75 -3.13 -8.95 13.16
CA ILE A 75 -2.93 -7.73 13.97
C ILE A 75 -4.27 -7.22 14.50
N GLU A 76 -4.51 -7.24 15.81
CA GLU A 76 -5.76 -6.76 16.42
C GLU A 76 -5.89 -5.23 16.35
N THR A 77 -4.87 -4.51 16.83
CA THR A 77 -4.80 -3.05 16.77
C THR A 77 -4.18 -2.60 15.46
N PHE A 78 -5.00 -2.17 14.51
CA PHE A 78 -4.56 -1.85 13.15
C PHE A 78 -4.13 -0.38 12.99
N ASP A 79 -3.14 0.05 13.76
CA ASP A 79 -2.52 1.38 13.68
C ASP A 79 -1.10 1.33 13.07
N ALA A 80 -0.61 2.46 12.53
CA ALA A 80 0.69 2.48 11.86
C ALA A 80 1.86 2.02 12.73
N PRO A 81 1.99 2.42 14.02
CA PRO A 81 3.05 1.93 14.89
C PRO A 81 3.04 0.40 15.08
N THR A 82 1.85 -0.20 15.27
CA THR A 82 1.71 -1.64 15.44
C THR A 82 2.03 -2.37 14.14
N ILE A 83 1.52 -1.90 13.00
CA ILE A 83 1.81 -2.50 11.69
C ILE A 83 3.32 -2.41 11.39
N GLU A 84 3.96 -1.27 11.67
CA GLU A 84 5.40 -1.09 11.48
C GLU A 84 6.22 -2.04 12.38
N ALA A 85 5.84 -2.16 13.64
CA ALA A 85 6.52 -3.06 14.59
C ALA A 85 6.40 -4.53 14.15
N SER A 86 5.18 -4.98 13.80
CA SER A 86 4.94 -6.33 13.26
C SER A 86 5.72 -6.57 11.97
N PHE A 87 5.73 -5.60 11.04
CA PHE A 87 6.48 -5.73 9.80
C PHE A 87 7.98 -5.84 10.04
N LYS A 88 8.53 -5.06 10.98
CA LYS A 88 9.94 -5.15 11.35
C LYS A 88 10.28 -6.50 11.98
N ALA A 89 9.43 -7.01 12.87
CA ALA A 89 9.59 -8.33 13.47
C ALA A 89 9.56 -9.43 12.40
N PHE A 90 8.61 -9.36 11.46
CA PHE A 90 8.51 -10.26 10.31
C PHE A 90 9.81 -10.33 9.51
N ILE A 91 10.29 -9.18 9.02
CA ILE A 91 11.50 -9.17 8.18
C ILE A 91 12.76 -9.57 8.95
N THR A 92 12.84 -9.25 10.24
CA THR A 92 13.94 -9.70 11.11
C THR A 92 13.94 -11.22 11.26
N SER A 93 12.77 -11.85 11.43
CA SER A 93 12.65 -13.32 11.51
C SER A 93 13.09 -14.03 10.22
N LYS A 94 13.02 -13.32 9.09
CA LYS A 94 13.46 -13.78 7.77
C LYS A 94 14.90 -13.42 7.43
N GLU A 95 15.61 -12.72 8.34
CA GLU A 95 16.95 -12.18 8.10
C GLU A 95 17.00 -11.24 6.87
N LEU A 96 15.90 -10.53 6.57
CA LEU A 96 15.76 -9.63 5.44
C LEU A 96 15.74 -8.16 5.87
N GLY A 97 16.32 -7.31 5.01
CA GLY A 97 16.27 -5.86 5.20
C GLY A 97 14.96 -5.23 4.72
N ILE A 98 14.58 -4.10 5.32
CA ILE A 98 13.35 -3.37 4.98
C ILE A 98 13.24 -3.02 3.49
N GLY A 99 14.36 -2.67 2.84
CA GLY A 99 14.41 -2.32 1.42
C GLY A 99 14.23 -3.50 0.44
N ALA A 100 14.23 -4.73 0.95
CA ALA A 100 13.91 -5.93 0.18
C ALA A 100 12.40 -6.19 0.17
N VAL A 101 11.74 -6.03 1.31
CA VAL A 101 10.35 -6.47 1.51
C VAL A 101 9.33 -5.33 1.43
N LEU A 102 9.64 -4.14 1.98
CA LEU A 102 8.68 -3.02 2.02
C LEU A 102 8.21 -2.58 0.62
N PRO A 103 9.07 -2.57 -0.43
CA PRO A 103 8.61 -2.28 -1.79
C PRO A 103 7.59 -3.30 -2.31
N LEU A 104 7.65 -4.57 -1.89
CA LEU A 104 6.70 -5.59 -2.29
C LEU A 104 5.32 -5.32 -1.67
N PHE A 105 5.30 -5.09 -0.35
CA PHE A 105 4.07 -4.77 0.37
C PHE A 105 3.41 -3.52 -0.21
N ARG A 106 4.21 -2.46 -0.42
CA ARG A 106 3.72 -1.23 -1.05
C ARG A 106 3.18 -1.49 -2.46
N LEU A 107 3.92 -2.21 -3.29
CA LEU A 107 3.51 -2.49 -4.67
C LEU A 107 2.13 -3.15 -4.69
N LEU A 108 1.89 -4.17 -3.86
CA LEU A 108 0.61 -4.88 -3.85
C LEU A 108 -0.55 -4.01 -3.35
N VAL A 109 -0.33 -3.18 -2.33
CA VAL A 109 -1.41 -2.38 -1.72
C VAL A 109 -1.71 -1.09 -2.50
N THR A 110 -0.69 -0.46 -3.10
CA THR A 110 -0.86 0.85 -3.73
C THR A 110 -0.63 0.86 -5.24
N GLY A 111 -0.10 -0.21 -5.82
CA GLY A 111 0.33 -0.24 -7.21
C GLY A 111 1.60 0.57 -7.48
N LYS A 112 2.13 1.30 -6.50
CA LYS A 112 3.27 2.22 -6.68
C LYS A 112 4.55 1.63 -6.07
N GLY A 113 5.70 2.02 -6.63
CA GLY A 113 7.02 1.65 -6.08
C GLY A 113 7.47 2.51 -4.90
N MET A 114 6.94 3.72 -4.79
CA MET A 114 7.33 4.71 -3.80
C MET A 114 6.13 5.56 -3.38
N GLY A 115 6.21 6.21 -2.22
CA GLY A 115 5.07 6.92 -1.65
C GLY A 115 5.34 7.47 -0.26
N PRO A 116 4.33 8.08 0.39
CA PRO A 116 4.36 8.43 1.80
C PRO A 116 4.39 7.18 2.68
N SER A 117 4.39 7.32 4.01
CA SER A 117 4.53 6.17 4.93
C SER A 117 3.57 5.03 4.56
N MET A 118 4.13 3.84 4.29
CA MET A 118 3.31 2.68 3.93
C MET A 118 2.45 2.20 5.10
N PHE A 119 2.94 2.36 6.33
CA PHE A 119 2.21 1.95 7.53
C PHE A 119 1.04 2.88 7.83
N GLU A 120 1.19 4.19 7.60
CA GLU A 120 0.07 5.13 7.72
C GLU A 120 -0.95 4.96 6.58
N ILE A 121 -0.51 4.59 5.38
CA ILE A 121 -1.42 4.19 4.30
C ILE A 121 -2.20 2.94 4.71
N ALA A 122 -1.52 1.94 5.27
CA ALA A 122 -2.18 0.71 5.69
C ALA A 122 -3.23 1.00 6.77
N GLU A 123 -2.87 1.72 7.84
CA GLU A 123 -3.80 2.18 8.87
C GLU A 123 -5.02 2.89 8.28
N PHE A 124 -4.79 3.85 7.36
CA PHE A 124 -5.87 4.60 6.73
C PHE A 124 -6.81 3.71 5.90
N LEU A 125 -6.26 2.77 5.13
CA LEU A 125 -7.05 1.85 4.31
C LEU A 125 -7.81 0.80 5.15
N GLY A 126 -7.26 0.44 6.30
CA GLY A 126 -7.77 -0.63 7.14
C GLY A 126 -7.31 -2.02 6.70
N LYS A 127 -7.51 -2.99 7.59
CA LYS A 127 -7.00 -4.36 7.47
C LYS A 127 -7.57 -5.08 6.25
N GLU A 128 -8.89 -5.08 6.11
CA GLU A 128 -9.62 -5.83 5.09
C GLU A 128 -9.24 -5.35 3.69
N ALA A 129 -9.11 -4.03 3.52
CA ALA A 129 -8.65 -3.44 2.27
C ALA A 129 -7.20 -3.82 1.96
N CYS A 130 -6.31 -3.80 2.95
CA CYS A 130 -4.92 -4.20 2.73
C CYS A 130 -4.80 -5.68 2.34
N VAL A 131 -5.47 -6.58 3.06
CA VAL A 131 -5.44 -8.02 2.81
C VAL A 131 -6.02 -8.34 1.43
N SER A 132 -7.18 -7.79 1.08
CA SER A 132 -7.80 -8.01 -0.24
C SER A 132 -6.95 -7.48 -1.39
N ARG A 133 -6.29 -6.33 -1.21
CA ARG A 133 -5.35 -5.79 -2.21
C ARG A 133 -4.09 -6.63 -2.36
N ILE A 134 -3.56 -7.19 -1.28
CA ILE A 134 -2.45 -8.15 -1.36
C ILE A 134 -2.86 -9.38 -2.17
N ASP A 135 -4.06 -9.93 -1.92
CA ASP A 135 -4.57 -11.08 -2.69
C ASP A 135 -4.73 -10.75 -4.18
N ALA A 136 -5.38 -9.64 -4.51
CA ALA A 136 -5.54 -9.21 -5.91
C ALA A 136 -4.18 -8.98 -6.58
N GLY A 137 -3.23 -8.36 -5.87
CA GLY A 137 -1.90 -8.11 -6.38
C GLY A 137 -1.08 -9.39 -6.60
N LEU A 138 -1.20 -10.39 -5.71
CA LEU A 138 -0.58 -11.71 -5.92
C LEU A 138 -1.09 -12.37 -7.20
N GLU A 139 -2.39 -12.31 -7.48
CA GLU A 139 -2.97 -12.83 -8.72
C GLU A 139 -2.52 -12.03 -9.97
N ALA A 140 -2.48 -10.70 -9.87
CA ALA A 140 -1.98 -9.84 -10.94
C ALA A 140 -0.51 -10.16 -11.30
N MET A 141 0.35 -10.36 -10.28
CA MET A 141 1.75 -10.69 -10.50
C MET A 141 1.96 -12.07 -11.15
N LYS A 142 1.12 -13.06 -10.83
CA LYS A 142 1.13 -14.37 -11.53
C LYS A 142 0.82 -14.22 -13.01
N THR A 143 -0.17 -13.40 -13.33
CA THR A 143 -0.58 -13.14 -14.72
C THR A 143 0.55 -12.45 -15.50
N LEU A 144 1.23 -11.47 -14.89
CA LEU A 144 2.37 -10.79 -15.52
C LEU A 144 3.55 -11.74 -15.76
N ALA A 145 3.88 -12.61 -14.80
CA ALA A 145 4.96 -13.58 -14.94
C ALA A 145 4.68 -14.68 -15.98
N SER A 146 3.42 -14.90 -16.35
CA SER A 146 3.03 -15.88 -17.37
C SER A 146 3.06 -15.34 -18.81
N ASN A 147 3.22 -14.02 -18.96
CA ASN A 147 3.24 -13.32 -20.24
C ASN A 147 4.66 -12.90 -20.70
N ASP A 148 5.68 -13.19 -19.89
CA ASP A 148 7.12 -13.02 -20.19
C ASP A 148 7.74 -14.37 -20.62
#